data_AF-A0A0P0CKD0-F1
#
_entry.id   AF-A0A0P0CKD0-F1
#
_cell.length_a   1.000
_cell.length_b   1.000
_cell.length_c   1.000
_cell.angle_alpha   90.00
_cell.angle_beta   90.00
_cell.angle_gamma   90.00
#
_symmetry.space_group_name_H-M   'P 1'
#
loop_
_entity.id
_entity.type
_entity.pdbx_description
1 polymer ?
#
loop_
_entity_poly.entity_id
_entity_poly.type
_entity_poly.pdbx_seq_one_letter_code
_entity_poly.pdbx_strand_id
1 'polypeptide(L)'
;MFFFYDIEYLCWLNSLKQLDLIEEDGLKILVPEMHLQNYGLAIRMQIQAISNRKVLDIVDCDGFYDFLTQYDLLDSIYGKGFLFLLHCAKQKNGIVIIGDDRKSQLQLCSNLEINTLSIAEFSSNVIRNKDYLVFINKIRSEML
;
A
#
# COMPACT_ATOMS: atom_id res chain seq x y z
N MET A 1 -2.38 9.51 5.15
CA MET A 1 -3.05 8.20 5.08
C MET A 1 -2.41 7.42 3.97
N PHE A 2 -2.02 6.18 4.23
CA PHE A 2 -1.21 5.38 3.32
C PHE A 2 -1.93 4.12 2.87
N PHE A 3 -1.76 3.79 1.60
CA PHE A 3 -2.24 2.58 0.95
C PHE A 3 -1.03 1.84 0.39
N PHE A 4 -0.93 0.54 0.61
CA PHE A 4 0.21 -0.25 0.14
C PHE A 4 -0.14 -1.02 -1.11
N TYR A 5 0.57 -0.74 -2.22
CA TYR A 5 0.48 -1.56 -3.42
C TYR A 5 0.88 -3.01 -3.13
N ASP A 6 1.97 -3.18 -2.37
CA ASP A 6 2.48 -4.48 -1.96
C ASP A 6 2.15 -4.77 -0.49
N ILE A 7 1.20 -5.69 -0.26
CA ILE A 7 0.77 -6.11 1.08
C ILE A 7 1.83 -6.98 1.78
N GLU A 8 2.69 -7.69 1.05
CA GLU A 8 3.75 -8.48 1.68
C GLU A 8 4.78 -7.57 2.35
N TYR A 9 5.09 -6.42 1.72
CA TYR A 9 5.92 -5.40 2.34
C TYR A 9 5.32 -4.88 3.65
N LEU A 10 4.00 -4.70 3.72
CA LEU A 10 3.29 -4.30 4.94
C LEU A 10 3.39 -5.37 6.04
N CYS A 11 3.27 -6.66 5.70
CA CYS A 11 3.49 -7.76 6.64
C CYS A 11 4.93 -7.80 7.17
N TRP A 12 5.90 -7.49 6.31
CA TRP A 12 7.30 -7.43 6.72
C TRP A 12 7.58 -6.26 7.65
N LEU A 13 7.05 -5.06 7.36
CA LEU A 13 7.10 -3.92 8.27
C LEU A 13 6.54 -4.26 9.66
N ASN A 14 5.44 -5.01 9.70
CA ASN A 14 4.86 -5.47 10.96
C ASN A 14 5.80 -6.42 11.73
N SER A 15 6.42 -7.36 11.02
CA SER A 15 7.35 -8.33 11.62
C SER A 15 8.58 -7.64 12.24
N LEU A 16 8.94 -6.47 11.71
CA LEU A 16 10.00 -5.61 12.20
C LEU A 16 9.52 -4.54 13.20
N LYS A 17 8.26 -4.58 13.64
CA LYS A 17 7.63 -3.59 14.54
C LYS A 17 7.70 -2.14 14.03
N GLN A 18 7.87 -1.93 12.73
CA GLN A 18 7.92 -0.58 12.17
C GLN A 18 6.52 0.04 12.05
N LEU A 19 5.45 -0.77 12.02
CA LEU A 19 4.09 -0.26 11.99
C LEU A 19 3.68 0.41 13.30
N ASP A 20 4.19 -0.07 14.43
CA ASP A 20 3.91 0.50 15.75
C ASP A 20 4.42 1.96 15.82
N LEU A 21 5.58 2.25 15.21
CA LEU A 21 6.13 3.61 15.10
C LEU A 21 5.25 4.53 14.22
N ILE A 22 4.66 3.98 13.15
CA ILE A 22 3.76 4.72 12.26
C ILE A 22 2.46 5.06 13.00
N GLU A 23 1.95 4.15 13.82
CA GLU A 23 0.78 4.37 14.67
C GLU A 23 1.05 5.45 15.73
N GLU A 24 2.21 5.42 16.40
CA GLU A 24 2.63 6.44 17.38
C GLU A 24 2.68 7.85 16.79
N ASP A 25 3.09 7.99 15.53
CA ASP A 25 3.10 9.25 14.77
C ASP A 25 1.69 9.71 14.32
N GLY A 26 0.64 8.95 14.66
CA GLY A 26 -0.76 9.27 14.33
C GLY A 26 -1.10 9.05 12.85
N LEU A 27 -0.27 8.32 12.12
CA LEU A 27 -0.44 8.07 10.70
C LEU A 27 -1.34 6.85 10.48
N LYS A 28 -2.25 6.96 9.52
CA LYS A 28 -3.21 5.88 9.20
C LYS A 28 -2.79 5.07 8.00
N ILE A 29 -2.82 3.75 8.14
CA ILE A 29 -2.68 2.78 7.06
C ILE A 29 -4.05 2.18 6.78
N LEU A 30 -4.49 2.23 5.52
CA LEU A 30 -5.71 1.58 5.06
C LEU A 30 -5.37 0.49 4.06
N VAL A 31 -6.07 -0.64 4.18
CA VAL A 31 -5.93 -1.76 3.26
C VAL A 31 -7.28 -2.10 2.62
N PRO A 32 -7.45 -1.87 1.31
CA PRO A 32 -8.71 -2.16 0.63
C PRO A 32 -9.02 -3.66 0.62
N GLU A 33 -10.22 -4.06 1.04
CA GLU A 33 -10.60 -5.47 1.20
C GLU A 33 -10.47 -6.25 -0.11
N MET A 34 -10.92 -5.68 -1.24
CA MET A 34 -10.79 -6.32 -2.55
C MET A 34 -9.33 -6.50 -2.98
N HIS A 35 -8.43 -5.60 -2.56
CA HIS A 35 -7.00 -5.74 -2.85
C HIS A 35 -6.37 -6.91 -2.08
N LEU A 36 -6.79 -7.16 -0.83
CA LEU A 36 -6.38 -8.34 -0.06
C LEU A 36 -6.76 -9.65 -0.74
N GLN A 37 -7.85 -9.69 -1.53
CA GLN A 37 -8.30 -10.93 -2.15
C GLN A 37 -7.31 -11.50 -3.19
N ASN A 38 -6.36 -10.68 -3.64
CA ASN A 38 -5.25 -11.11 -4.51
C ASN A 38 -4.18 -11.93 -3.76
N TYR A 39 -4.23 -11.98 -2.42
CA TYR A 39 -3.20 -12.61 -1.59
C TYR A 39 -3.71 -13.91 -0.95
N GLY A 40 -2.77 -14.82 -0.69
CA GLY A 40 -3.05 -16.11 -0.05
C GLY A 40 -3.57 -15.96 1.39
N LEU A 41 -4.22 -17.03 1.89
CA LEU A 41 -4.86 -17.05 3.22
C LEU A 41 -3.91 -16.62 4.34
N ALA A 42 -2.64 -17.05 4.32
CA ALA A 42 -1.66 -16.70 5.34
C ALA A 42 -1.44 -15.18 5.45
N ILE A 43 -1.28 -14.48 4.32
CA ILE A 43 -1.11 -13.02 4.29
C ILE A 43 -2.38 -12.33 4.78
N ARG A 44 -3.56 -12.77 4.32
CA ARG A 44 -4.84 -12.19 4.76
C ARG A 44 -5.05 -12.33 6.28
N MET A 45 -4.71 -13.48 6.85
CA MET A 45 -4.77 -13.69 8.31
C MET A 45 -3.81 -12.79 9.07
N GLN A 46 -2.60 -12.55 8.54
CA GLN A 46 -1.65 -11.63 9.16
C GLN A 46 -2.20 -10.19 9.14
N ILE A 47 -2.72 -9.71 8.01
CA ILE A 47 -3.32 -8.36 7.93
C ILE A 47 -4.51 -8.23 8.87
N GLN A 48 -5.37 -9.26 8.96
CA GLN A 48 -6.48 -9.26 9.92
C GLN A 48 -5.98 -9.16 11.37
N ALA A 49 -4.93 -9.91 11.72
CA ALA A 49 -4.33 -9.83 13.05
C ALA A 49 -3.75 -8.45 13.35
N ILE A 50 -3.10 -7.81 12.36
CA ILE A 50 -2.58 -6.44 12.49
C ILE A 50 -3.74 -5.45 12.68
N SER A 51 -4.82 -5.60 11.91
CA SER A 51 -6.02 -4.76 12.02
C SER A 51 -6.73 -4.90 13.37
N ASN A 52 -6.83 -6.12 13.92
CA ASN A 52 -7.43 -6.36 15.23
C ASN A 52 -6.68 -5.65 16.38
N ARG A 53 -5.38 -5.34 16.19
CA ARG A 53 -4.58 -4.53 17.12
C ARG A 53 -4.73 -3.02 16.90
N LYS A 54 -5.52 -2.59 15.90
CA LYS A 54 -5.79 -1.20 15.51
C LYS A 54 -4.62 -0.45 14.86
N VAL A 55 -3.61 -1.18 14.39
CA VAL A 55 -2.45 -0.61 13.67
C VAL A 55 -2.81 -0.20 12.23
N LEU A 56 -3.80 -0.86 11.64
CA LEU A 56 -4.36 -0.52 10.32
C LEU A 56 -5.85 -0.84 10.25
N ASP A 57 -6.53 -0.23 9.28
CA ASP A 57 -7.93 -0.53 8.99
C ASP A 57 -8.07 -1.24 7.65
N ILE A 58 -8.87 -2.31 7.62
CA ILE A 58 -9.34 -2.90 6.37
C ILE A 58 -10.60 -2.14 5.95
N VAL A 59 -10.63 -1.66 4.70
CA VAL A 59 -11.70 -0.76 4.22
C VAL A 59 -12.35 -1.27 2.95
N ASP A 60 -13.62 -0.93 2.81
CA ASP A 60 -14.40 -1.03 1.58
C ASP A 60 -14.79 0.39 1.11
N CYS A 61 -15.01 0.55 -0.18
CA CYS A 61 -15.19 1.84 -0.83
C CYS A 61 -16.26 1.74 -1.91
N ASP A 62 -17.39 2.42 -1.69
CA ASP A 62 -18.50 2.49 -2.64
C ASP A 62 -18.12 3.22 -3.93
N GLY A 63 -18.88 2.98 -5.01
CA GLY A 63 -18.73 3.72 -6.27
C GLY A 63 -17.60 3.22 -7.18
N PHE A 64 -17.09 2.00 -6.96
CA PHE A 64 -16.00 1.46 -7.78
C PHE A 64 -16.35 1.35 -9.26
N TYR A 65 -17.58 0.97 -9.61
CA TYR A 65 -18.02 0.87 -11.01
C TYR A 65 -18.05 2.24 -11.70
N ASP A 66 -18.51 3.28 -11.00
CA ASP A 66 -18.53 4.65 -11.50
C ASP A 66 -17.10 5.16 -11.72
N PHE A 67 -16.19 4.88 -10.79
CA PHE A 67 -14.76 5.16 -10.94
C PHE A 67 -14.17 4.49 -12.18
N LEU A 68 -14.44 3.19 -12.40
CA LEU A 68 -13.94 2.49 -13.59
C LEU A 68 -14.49 3.10 -14.88
N THR A 69 -15.76 3.49 -14.89
CA THR A 69 -16.40 4.09 -16.07
C THR A 69 -15.86 5.50 -16.34
N GLN A 70 -15.72 6.32 -15.30
CA GLN A 70 -15.22 7.69 -15.40
C GLN A 70 -13.81 7.76 -16.00
N TYR A 71 -12.96 6.77 -15.70
CA TYR A 71 -11.56 6.74 -16.11
C TYR A 71 -11.27 5.75 -17.26
N ASP A 72 -12.30 5.18 -17.89
CA ASP A 72 -12.18 4.21 -18.98
C ASP A 72 -11.30 2.99 -18.62
N LEU A 73 -11.56 2.42 -17.43
CA LEU A 73 -10.79 1.31 -16.84
C LEU A 73 -11.57 -0.01 -16.79
N LEU A 74 -12.77 -0.08 -17.37
CA LEU A 74 -13.60 -1.29 -17.35
C LEU A 74 -12.90 -2.49 -18.00
N ASP A 75 -12.21 -2.27 -19.12
CA ASP A 75 -11.46 -3.29 -19.87
C ASP A 75 -9.94 -3.20 -19.63
N SER A 76 -9.56 -2.61 -18.50
CA SER A 76 -8.16 -2.37 -18.19
C SER A 76 -7.36 -3.66 -18.02
N ILE A 77 -6.08 -3.63 -18.44
CA ILE A 77 -5.12 -4.72 -18.18
C ILE A 77 -4.72 -4.83 -16.70
N TYR A 78 -5.03 -3.81 -15.89
CA TYR A 78 -4.71 -3.80 -14.48
C TYR A 78 -5.68 -4.69 -13.68
N GLY A 79 -5.15 -5.41 -12.70
CA GLY A 79 -5.96 -6.25 -11.84
C GLY A 79 -6.98 -5.45 -11.02
N LYS A 80 -8.19 -6.00 -10.85
CA LYS A 80 -9.30 -5.34 -10.13
C LYS A 80 -8.92 -4.88 -8.73
N GLY A 81 -8.16 -5.67 -7.97
CA GLY A 81 -7.74 -5.27 -6.63
C GLY A 81 -6.82 -4.03 -6.62
N PHE A 82 -5.93 -3.89 -7.60
CA PHE A 82 -5.11 -2.68 -7.73
C PHE A 82 -5.97 -1.48 -8.12
N LEU A 83 -6.88 -1.63 -9.08
CA LEU A 83 -7.81 -0.55 -9.46
C LEU A 83 -8.70 -0.13 -8.28
N PHE A 84 -9.14 -1.09 -7.47
CA PHE A 84 -9.91 -0.83 -6.26
C PHE A 84 -9.08 -0.10 -5.20
N LEU A 85 -7.78 -0.41 -5.09
CA LEU A 85 -6.87 0.34 -4.24
C LEU A 85 -6.74 1.80 -4.69
N LEU A 86 -6.61 2.05 -5.99
CA LEU A 86 -6.56 3.42 -6.52
C LEU A 86 -7.87 4.18 -6.27
N HIS A 87 -9.02 3.52 -6.43
CA HIS A 87 -10.32 4.08 -6.09
C HIS A 87 -10.39 4.53 -4.62
N CYS A 88 -10.07 3.63 -3.69
CA CYS A 88 -10.03 3.96 -2.27
C CYS A 88 -9.02 5.07 -1.95
N ALA A 89 -7.82 5.02 -2.54
CA ALA A 89 -6.80 6.04 -2.33
C ALA A 89 -7.30 7.42 -2.81
N LYS A 90 -7.93 7.48 -3.98
CA LYS A 90 -8.47 8.73 -4.52
C LYS A 90 -9.63 9.26 -3.65
N GLN A 91 -10.57 8.40 -3.28
CA GLN A 91 -11.73 8.79 -2.44
C GLN A 91 -11.30 9.32 -1.06
N LYS A 92 -10.21 8.79 -0.49
CA LYS A 92 -9.71 9.17 0.84
C LYS A 92 -8.57 10.20 0.79
N ASN A 93 -8.21 10.72 -0.38
CA ASN A 93 -7.04 11.59 -0.59
C ASN A 93 -5.75 10.98 0.03
N GLY A 94 -5.55 9.69 -0.21
CA GLY A 94 -4.45 8.90 0.30
C GLY A 94 -3.20 8.93 -0.58
N ILE A 95 -2.09 8.48 0.01
CA ILE A 95 -0.82 8.29 -0.68
C ILE A 95 -0.60 6.80 -0.88
N VAL A 96 -0.31 6.39 -2.12
CA VAL A 96 0.00 5.00 -2.45
C VAL A 96 1.51 4.76 -2.32
N ILE A 97 1.88 3.80 -1.48
CA ILE A 97 3.25 3.31 -1.34
C ILE A 97 3.48 2.22 -2.39
N ILE A 98 4.40 2.47 -3.31
CA ILE A 98 4.64 1.61 -4.48
C ILE A 98 6.13 1.63 -4.87
N GLY A 99 6.65 0.52 -5.39
CA GLY A 99 8.04 0.44 -5.83
C GLY A 99 8.31 1.20 -7.13
N ASP A 100 9.51 1.79 -7.25
CA ASP A 100 9.94 2.55 -8.44
C ASP A 100 10.05 1.70 -9.71
N ASP A 101 10.12 0.38 -9.55
CA ASP A 101 10.15 -0.60 -10.63
C ASP A 101 8.77 -0.77 -11.31
N ARG A 102 7.68 -0.32 -10.68
CA ARG A 102 6.29 -0.47 -11.16
C ARG A 102 5.87 0.66 -12.11
N LYS A 103 6.64 0.88 -13.17
CA LYS A 103 6.49 2.04 -14.09
C LYS A 103 5.07 2.22 -14.64
N SER A 104 4.41 1.15 -15.09
CA SER A 104 3.06 1.25 -15.65
C SER A 104 2.02 1.63 -14.59
N GLN A 105 2.12 1.05 -13.39
CA GLN A 105 1.26 1.37 -12.26
C GLN A 105 1.46 2.81 -11.78
N LEU A 106 2.72 3.26 -11.70
CA LEU A 106 3.07 4.65 -11.39
C LEU A 106 2.48 5.63 -12.42
N GLN A 107 2.57 5.29 -13.71
CA GLN A 107 1.96 6.10 -14.77
C GLN A 107 0.44 6.19 -14.60
N LEU A 108 -0.23 5.08 -14.24
CA LEU A 108 -1.67 5.12 -13.97
C LEU A 108 -1.99 5.99 -12.74
N CYS A 109 -1.24 5.87 -11.64
CA CYS A 109 -1.43 6.74 -10.48
C CYS A 109 -1.31 8.23 -10.85
N SER A 110 -0.31 8.59 -11.67
CA SER A 110 -0.12 9.95 -12.18
C SER A 110 -1.30 10.42 -13.03
N ASN A 111 -1.75 9.61 -13.99
CA ASN A 111 -2.92 9.91 -14.83
C ASN A 111 -4.21 10.11 -14.00
N LEU A 112 -4.31 9.42 -12.88
CA LEU A 112 -5.42 9.52 -11.94
C LEU A 112 -5.20 10.58 -10.84
N GLU A 113 -4.11 11.36 -10.90
CA GLU A 113 -3.75 12.37 -9.91
C GLU A 113 -3.69 11.83 -8.47
N ILE A 114 -3.21 10.58 -8.32
CA ILE A 114 -3.02 9.93 -7.03
C ILE A 114 -1.58 10.11 -6.59
N ASN A 115 -1.39 10.67 -5.39
CA ASN A 115 -0.06 10.84 -4.80
C ASN A 115 0.59 9.49 -4.51
N THR A 116 1.87 9.36 -4.87
CA THR A 116 2.66 8.17 -4.61
C THR A 116 3.90 8.50 -3.79
N LEU A 117 4.37 7.52 -3.01
CA LEU A 117 5.71 7.53 -2.42
C LEU A 117 6.39 6.21 -2.76
N SER A 118 7.68 6.27 -3.09
CA SER A 118 8.49 5.07 -3.21
C SER A 118 8.66 4.38 -1.86
N ILE A 119 8.98 3.09 -1.88
CA ILE A 119 9.34 2.34 -0.67
C ILE A 119 10.54 2.99 0.06
N ALA A 120 11.52 3.50 -0.69
CA ALA A 120 12.71 4.14 -0.13
C ALA A 120 12.38 5.47 0.54
N GLU A 121 11.54 6.29 -0.09
CA GLU A 121 11.07 7.55 0.47
C GLU A 121 10.17 7.33 1.68
N PHE A 122 9.26 6.35 1.62
CA PHE A 122 8.42 5.98 2.76
C PHE A 122 9.28 5.56 3.96
N SER A 123 10.27 4.70 3.73
CA SER A 123 11.18 4.25 4.78
C SER A 123 11.99 5.39 5.39
N SER A 124 12.44 6.34 4.57
CA SER A 124 13.29 7.44 5.02
C SER A 124 12.52 8.56 5.70
N ASN A 125 11.38 8.95 5.13
CA ASN A 125 10.63 10.14 5.53
C ASN A 125 9.54 9.84 6.56
N VAL A 126 9.00 8.63 6.54
CA VAL A 126 7.88 8.20 7.41
C VAL A 126 8.40 7.36 8.57
N ILE A 127 9.04 6.22 8.29
CA ILE A 127 9.53 5.33 9.37
C ILE A 127 10.67 5.98 10.16
N ARG A 128 11.53 6.76 9.49
CA ARG A 128 12.63 7.55 10.10
C ARG A 128 13.61 6.74 10.95
N ASN A 129 13.61 5.41 10.79
CA ASN A 129 14.49 4.50 11.51
C ASN A 129 15.75 4.24 10.69
N LYS A 130 16.85 4.88 11.09
CA LYS A 130 18.14 4.77 10.38
C LYS A 130 18.68 3.34 10.35
N ASP A 131 18.47 2.56 11.41
CA ASP A 131 18.95 1.18 11.47
C ASP A 131 18.16 0.26 10.54
N TYR A 132 16.85 0.52 10.39
CA TYR A 132 16.00 -0.15 9.40
C TYR A 132 16.44 0.17 7.96
N LEU A 133 16.75 1.43 7.65
CA LEU A 133 17.26 1.83 6.33
C LEU A 133 18.58 1.11 5.99
N VAL A 134 19.49 1.00 6.95
CA VAL A 134 20.75 0.27 6.80
C VAL A 134 20.48 -1.23 6.55
N PHE A 135 19.55 -1.83 7.30
CA PHE A 135 19.18 -3.24 7.14
C PHE A 135 18.56 -3.53 5.77
N ILE A 136 17.60 -2.72 5.32
CA ILE A 136 16.96 -2.85 4.00
C ILE A 136 17.98 -2.78 2.87
N ASN A 137 18.86 -1.79 2.93
CA ASN A 137 19.86 -1.58 1.89
C ASN A 137 20.86 -2.75 1.84
N LYS A 138 21.20 -3.33 2.99
CA LYS A 138 22.04 -4.53 3.07
C LYS A 138 21.38 -5.74 2.42
N ILE A 139 20.12 -6.04 2.75
CA ILE A 139 19.36 -7.15 2.13
C ILE A 139 19.28 -6.97 0.61
N ARG A 140 18.95 -5.75 0.14
CA ARG A 140 18.89 -5.45 -1.30
C ARG A 140 20.22 -5.66 -2.02
N SER A 141 21.34 -5.35 -1.38
CA SER A 141 22.68 -5.57 -1.96
C SER A 141 23.11 -7.03 -2.01
N GLU A 142 22.55 -7.89 -1.16
CA GLU A 142 22.85 -9.33 -1.12
C GLU A 142 21.97 -10.15 -2.09
N MET A 143 20.92 -9.55 -2.66
CA MET A 143 20.01 -10.18 -3.63
C MET A 143 20.32 -9.82 -5.10
N LEU A 144 21.35 -9.00 -5.35
CA LEU A 144 21.92 -8.67 -6.66
C LEU A 144 23.16 -9.53 -6.92
#